data_AF-A0A1E7X5L9-F1
#
_entry.id   AF-A0A1E7X5L9-F1
#
_cell.length_a   1.000
_cell.length_b   1.000
_cell.length_c   1.000
_cell.angle_alpha   90.00
_cell.angle_beta   90.00
_cell.angle_gamma   90.00
#
_symmetry.space_group_name_H-M   'P 1'
#
loop_
_entity.id
_entity.type
_entity.pdbx_description
1 polymer ?
#
loop_
_entity_poly.entity_id
_entity_poly.type
_entity_poly.pdbx_seq_one_letter_code
_entity_poly.pdbx_strand_id
1 'polypeptide(L)'
;MVLQPTGLSATINKANLAVSGIAALDKTYDATTAATLSGTAAVAALGSDSVSVTGTAVGSFASKDAGAGKAVTVTGYTLSGADAGNYVVTQPTGLTANISRAVITVSGITAANKTFDGTTAASVSTAGATLAGRFGTDDITMVSSGQFSSAAPGLGKTVNLSSTFGGADIGNYVVTEQSQAFANITGGPVAVPDVLPQQVQNTVTQVQTSLLPPQASAQPQVLSLSSTLVVQQLADNGSTGNTGSTSNGDDANEQDSSGLPLINTVTAFGPPVPTLKIQNGGMRLPLVATSSKE
;
A
#
# COMPACT_ATOMS: atom_id res chain seq x y z
N MET A 1 -103.11 -10.88 -26.91
CA MET A 1 -102.12 -11.81 -26.34
C MET A 1 -100.75 -11.27 -26.69
N VAL A 2 -100.02 -10.71 -25.72
CA VAL A 2 -98.64 -10.26 -25.98
C VAL A 2 -97.77 -11.52 -25.92
N LEU A 3 -97.17 -11.93 -27.04
CA LEU A 3 -96.16 -12.99 -27.01
C LEU A 3 -94.91 -12.43 -26.36
N GLN A 4 -94.49 -13.04 -25.25
CA GLN A 4 -93.20 -12.71 -24.65
C GLN A 4 -92.08 -13.34 -25.48
N PRO A 5 -91.01 -12.60 -25.84
CA PRO A 5 -89.88 -13.18 -26.54
C PRO A 5 -89.24 -14.31 -25.69
N THR A 6 -89.11 -15.50 -26.27
CA THR A 6 -88.33 -16.61 -25.69
C THR A 6 -86.98 -16.69 -26.41
N GLY A 7 -85.92 -17.05 -25.68
CA GLY A 7 -84.58 -17.22 -26.27
C GLY A 7 -83.66 -16.00 -26.25
N LEU A 8 -83.91 -14.99 -25.40
CA LEU A 8 -82.88 -13.98 -25.14
C LEU A 8 -81.73 -14.62 -24.35
N SER A 9 -80.54 -14.63 -24.95
CA SER A 9 -79.29 -14.91 -24.25
C SER A 9 -78.49 -13.61 -24.11
N ALA A 10 -77.81 -13.48 -22.97
CA ALA A 10 -76.83 -12.43 -22.74
C ALA A 10 -75.52 -13.07 -22.30
N THR A 11 -74.41 -12.60 -22.85
CA THR A 11 -73.08 -12.96 -22.35
C THR A 11 -72.74 -12.06 -21.18
N ILE A 12 -72.44 -12.66 -20.04
CA ILE A 12 -71.91 -11.96 -18.87
C ILE A 12 -70.41 -12.19 -18.85
N ASN A 13 -69.64 -11.12 -19.03
CA ASN A 13 -68.19 -11.17 -18.92
C ASN A 13 -67.78 -11.24 -17.44
N LYS A 14 -66.66 -11.89 -17.17
CA LYS A 14 -66.06 -11.91 -15.82
C LYS A 14 -65.68 -10.50 -15.36
N ALA A 15 -65.83 -10.24 -14.06
CA ALA A 15 -65.41 -8.98 -13.46
C ALA A 15 -63.91 -9.00 -13.10
N ASN A 16 -63.23 -7.85 -13.17
CA ASN A 16 -61.85 -7.73 -12.71
C ASN A 16 -61.80 -7.59 -11.18
N LEU A 17 -60.89 -8.32 -10.55
CA LEU A 17 -60.66 -8.23 -9.10
C LEU A 17 -59.19 -7.95 -8.82
N ALA A 18 -58.89 -6.73 -8.36
CA ALA A 18 -57.54 -6.29 -8.08
C ALA A 18 -57.06 -6.81 -6.72
N VAL A 19 -55.88 -7.44 -6.72
CA VAL A 19 -55.20 -7.81 -5.49
C VAL A 19 -54.57 -6.56 -4.88
N SER A 20 -54.82 -6.35 -3.59
CA SER A 20 -54.29 -5.24 -2.79
C SER A 20 -53.62 -5.76 -1.50
N GLY A 21 -53.07 -4.86 -0.69
CA GLY A 21 -52.46 -5.20 0.60
C GLY A 21 -51.01 -5.70 0.53
N ILE A 22 -50.36 -5.57 -0.64
CA ILE A 22 -48.98 -6.00 -0.88
C ILE A 22 -48.07 -4.79 -1.13
N ALA A 23 -46.87 -4.85 -0.57
CA ALA A 23 -45.79 -3.92 -0.83
C ALA A 23 -44.53 -4.66 -1.30
N ALA A 24 -43.63 -3.95 -1.99
CA ALA A 24 -42.29 -4.41 -2.26
C ALA A 24 -41.33 -3.87 -1.19
N LEU A 25 -40.37 -4.69 -0.78
CA LEU A 25 -39.35 -4.29 0.19
C LEU A 25 -38.07 -3.83 -0.50
N ASP A 26 -37.44 -2.81 0.07
CA ASP A 26 -36.09 -2.40 -0.28
C ASP A 26 -35.10 -3.54 -0.04
N LYS A 27 -34.04 -3.59 -0.85
CA LYS A 27 -32.95 -4.56 -0.69
C LYS A 27 -31.59 -3.91 -0.88
N THR A 28 -30.56 -4.58 -0.40
CA THR A 28 -29.19 -4.34 -0.85
C THR A 28 -28.95 -5.14 -2.11
N TYR A 29 -28.16 -4.59 -3.03
CA TYR A 29 -27.72 -5.26 -4.25
C TYR A 29 -27.14 -6.64 -3.92
N ASP A 30 -27.62 -7.65 -4.64
CA ASP A 30 -27.25 -9.06 -4.48
C ASP A 30 -27.05 -9.78 -5.82
N ALA A 31 -26.85 -8.99 -6.89
CA ALA A 31 -26.75 -9.44 -8.28
C ALA A 31 -27.99 -10.16 -8.86
N THR A 32 -29.16 -10.08 -8.20
CA THR A 32 -30.41 -10.68 -8.70
C THR A 32 -31.49 -9.64 -8.98
N THR A 33 -32.45 -10.00 -9.82
CA THR A 33 -33.67 -9.21 -10.07
C THR A 33 -34.82 -9.56 -9.12
N ALA A 34 -34.63 -10.47 -8.17
CA ALA A 34 -35.70 -10.89 -7.26
C ALA A 34 -36.07 -9.77 -6.29
N ALA A 35 -37.37 -9.52 -6.13
CA ALA A 35 -37.92 -8.59 -5.16
C ALA A 35 -38.66 -9.35 -4.05
N THR A 36 -38.43 -8.95 -2.81
CA THR A 36 -39.17 -9.47 -1.67
C THR A 36 -40.48 -8.71 -1.52
N LEU A 37 -41.59 -9.45 -1.47
CA LEU A 37 -42.92 -8.89 -1.24
C LEU A 37 -43.30 -9.03 0.25
N SER A 38 -44.06 -8.07 0.76
CA SER A 38 -44.59 -8.08 2.12
C SER A 38 -46.08 -7.72 2.15
N GLY A 39 -46.71 -7.90 3.31
CA GLY A 39 -48.14 -7.66 3.50
C GLY A 39 -49.00 -8.90 3.29
N THR A 40 -50.32 -8.69 3.28
CA THR A 40 -51.31 -9.76 3.14
C THR A 40 -52.18 -9.47 1.94
N ALA A 41 -52.13 -10.36 0.95
CA ALA A 41 -52.90 -10.20 -0.27
C ALA A 41 -54.40 -10.30 0.01
N ALA A 42 -55.16 -9.34 -0.49
CA ALA A 42 -56.61 -9.29 -0.33
C ALA A 42 -57.30 -8.85 -1.61
N VAL A 43 -58.58 -9.24 -1.74
CA VAL A 43 -59.49 -8.82 -2.79
C VAL A 43 -60.82 -8.38 -2.19
N ALA A 44 -61.53 -7.48 -2.88
CA ALA A 44 -62.85 -7.00 -2.46
C ALA A 44 -63.94 -7.60 -3.38
N ALA A 45 -64.40 -8.81 -3.06
CA ALA A 45 -65.44 -9.51 -3.82
C ALA A 45 -66.75 -8.68 -3.90
N LEU A 46 -67.52 -8.86 -4.97
CA LEU A 46 -68.78 -8.13 -5.16
C LEU A 46 -69.89 -8.75 -4.31
N GLY A 47 -70.59 -7.93 -3.53
CA GLY A 47 -71.76 -8.38 -2.76
C GLY A 47 -71.43 -9.47 -1.74
N SER A 48 -72.09 -10.62 -1.89
CA SER A 48 -71.94 -11.79 -0.99
C SER A 48 -71.08 -12.90 -1.59
N ASP A 49 -70.38 -12.62 -2.69
CA ASP A 49 -69.54 -13.59 -3.38
C ASP A 49 -68.42 -14.10 -2.47
N SER A 50 -68.20 -15.41 -2.50
CA SER A 50 -67.13 -16.09 -1.78
C SER A 50 -65.88 -16.18 -2.66
N VAL A 51 -64.95 -15.24 -2.47
CA VAL A 51 -63.68 -15.18 -3.19
C VAL A 51 -62.52 -14.85 -2.24
N SER A 52 -61.42 -15.57 -2.35
CA SER A 52 -60.16 -15.34 -1.63
C SER A 52 -58.96 -15.34 -2.57
N VAL A 53 -57.87 -14.69 -2.17
CA VAL A 53 -56.58 -14.74 -2.90
C VAL A 53 -55.81 -15.99 -2.51
N THR A 54 -55.24 -16.68 -3.49
CA THR A 54 -54.34 -17.81 -3.32
C THR A 54 -53.17 -17.73 -4.31
N GLY A 55 -52.32 -18.75 -4.35
CA GLY A 55 -51.11 -18.82 -5.16
C GLY A 55 -49.87 -18.28 -4.46
N THR A 56 -48.71 -18.47 -5.09
CA THR A 56 -47.41 -18.01 -4.58
C THR A 56 -46.94 -16.87 -5.45
N ALA A 57 -46.95 -15.66 -4.90
CA ALA A 57 -46.55 -14.49 -5.65
C ALA A 57 -45.03 -14.42 -5.82
N VAL A 58 -44.60 -13.94 -6.99
CA VAL A 58 -43.20 -13.65 -7.31
C VAL A 58 -43.08 -12.18 -7.68
N GLY A 59 -42.22 -11.47 -6.95
CA GLY A 59 -41.83 -10.09 -7.22
C GLY A 59 -40.52 -10.04 -8.01
N SER A 60 -40.43 -9.14 -8.99
CA SER A 60 -39.18 -8.94 -9.75
C SER A 60 -38.98 -7.48 -10.16
N PHE A 61 -37.73 -7.04 -10.12
CA PHE A 61 -37.27 -5.80 -10.75
C PHE A 61 -36.94 -6.06 -12.23
N ALA A 62 -37.03 -5.02 -13.07
CA ALA A 62 -36.63 -5.11 -14.48
C ALA A 62 -35.10 -5.26 -14.67
N SER A 63 -34.31 -4.76 -13.71
CA SER A 63 -32.84 -4.82 -13.71
C SER A 63 -32.34 -5.03 -12.29
N LYS A 64 -31.19 -5.71 -12.14
CA LYS A 64 -30.52 -5.89 -10.84
C LYS A 64 -29.90 -4.60 -10.28
N ASP A 65 -29.70 -3.58 -11.11
CA ASP A 65 -28.87 -2.42 -10.76
C ASP A 65 -29.42 -1.58 -9.60
N ALA A 66 -28.52 -1.07 -8.77
CA ALA A 66 -28.84 -0.19 -7.66
C ALA A 66 -29.57 1.08 -8.13
N GLY A 67 -30.49 1.57 -7.31
CA GLY A 67 -31.31 2.73 -7.65
C GLY A 67 -32.50 2.89 -6.71
N ALA A 68 -33.04 4.10 -6.64
CA ALA A 68 -34.21 4.42 -5.84
C ALA A 68 -35.51 4.24 -6.64
N GLY A 69 -36.60 3.89 -5.95
CA GLY A 69 -37.95 3.86 -6.50
C GLY A 69 -38.12 2.92 -7.70
N LYS A 70 -37.36 1.83 -7.77
CA LYS A 70 -37.41 0.90 -8.90
C LYS A 70 -38.74 0.15 -8.89
N ALA A 71 -39.38 0.07 -10.07
CA ALA A 71 -40.64 -0.65 -10.22
C ALA A 71 -40.48 -2.15 -9.98
N VAL A 72 -41.48 -2.74 -9.32
CA VAL A 72 -41.56 -4.18 -9.05
C VAL A 72 -42.80 -4.75 -9.73
N THR A 73 -42.59 -5.76 -10.56
CA THR A 73 -43.66 -6.53 -11.21
C THR A 73 -44.02 -7.73 -10.35
N VAL A 74 -45.31 -7.97 -10.15
CA VAL A 74 -45.83 -9.09 -9.34
C VAL A 74 -46.64 -10.03 -10.20
N THR A 75 -46.35 -11.33 -10.09
CA THR A 75 -47.10 -12.41 -10.76
C THR A 75 -47.45 -13.51 -9.76
N GLY A 76 -48.32 -14.46 -10.14
CA GLY A 76 -48.56 -15.69 -9.38
C GLY A 76 -49.73 -15.67 -8.39
N TYR A 77 -50.46 -14.55 -8.24
CA TYR A 77 -51.72 -14.57 -7.51
C TYR A 77 -52.83 -15.18 -8.36
N THR A 78 -53.71 -15.91 -7.70
CA THR A 78 -54.90 -16.53 -8.28
C THR A 78 -56.07 -16.39 -7.31
N LEU A 79 -57.27 -16.75 -7.74
CA LEU A 79 -58.48 -16.67 -6.92
C LEU A 79 -58.99 -18.07 -6.58
N SER A 80 -59.53 -18.23 -5.38
CA SER A 80 -60.24 -19.42 -4.92
C SER A 80 -61.56 -19.04 -4.25
N GLY A 81 -62.42 -20.02 -4.00
CA GLY A 81 -63.76 -19.81 -3.47
C GLY A 81 -64.85 -20.21 -4.47
N ALA A 82 -66.10 -20.27 -4.01
CA ALA A 82 -67.23 -20.74 -4.82
C ALA A 82 -67.48 -19.86 -6.05
N ASP A 83 -67.23 -18.56 -5.92
CA ASP A 83 -67.56 -17.57 -6.94
C ASP A 83 -66.32 -17.11 -7.74
N ALA A 84 -65.13 -17.65 -7.47
CA ALA A 84 -63.88 -17.25 -8.12
C ALA A 84 -63.92 -17.36 -9.65
N GLY A 85 -64.72 -18.30 -10.18
CA GLY A 85 -64.93 -18.49 -11.61
C GLY A 85 -65.53 -17.26 -12.32
N ASN A 86 -66.20 -16.37 -11.57
CA ASN A 86 -66.84 -15.15 -12.07
C ASN A 86 -65.84 -13.99 -12.27
N TYR A 87 -64.58 -14.16 -11.89
CA TYR A 87 -63.59 -13.09 -11.84
C TYR A 87 -62.34 -13.36 -12.67
N VAL A 88 -61.69 -12.27 -13.08
CA VAL A 88 -60.30 -12.25 -13.58
C VAL A 88 -59.43 -11.57 -12.53
N VAL A 89 -58.41 -12.26 -12.06
CA VAL A 89 -57.43 -11.69 -11.12
C VAL A 89 -56.63 -10.59 -11.80
N THR A 90 -56.51 -9.44 -11.14
CA THR A 90 -55.63 -8.36 -11.56
C THR A 90 -54.51 -8.25 -10.54
N GLN A 91 -53.27 -8.50 -11.00
CA GLN A 91 -52.08 -8.48 -10.15
C GLN A 91 -51.83 -7.07 -9.57
N PRO A 92 -51.15 -6.95 -8.41
CA PRO A 92 -50.74 -5.65 -7.87
C PRO A 92 -49.88 -4.88 -8.89
N THR A 93 -50.11 -3.58 -8.98
CA THR A 93 -49.35 -2.66 -9.85
C THR A 93 -48.92 -1.43 -9.06
N GLY A 94 -47.93 -0.69 -9.59
CA GLY A 94 -47.44 0.54 -8.95
C GLY A 94 -46.54 0.31 -7.73
N LEU A 95 -46.09 -0.91 -7.49
CA LEU A 95 -45.15 -1.21 -6.42
C LEU A 95 -43.74 -0.73 -6.81
N THR A 96 -43.07 -0.10 -5.86
CA THR A 96 -41.68 0.35 -6.00
C THR A 96 -40.86 -0.02 -4.78
N ALA A 97 -39.57 -0.30 -4.98
CA ALA A 97 -38.61 -0.50 -3.91
C ALA A 97 -37.22 0.02 -4.32
N ASN A 98 -36.40 0.37 -3.35
CA ASN A 98 -35.02 0.77 -3.54
C ASN A 98 -34.10 -0.46 -3.59
N ILE A 99 -33.10 -0.40 -4.47
CA ILE A 99 -31.93 -1.29 -4.41
C ILE A 99 -30.74 -0.43 -3.94
N SER A 100 -30.36 -0.58 -2.68
CA SER A 100 -29.18 0.05 -2.10
C SER A 100 -27.91 -0.61 -2.63
N ARG A 101 -26.86 0.17 -2.83
CA ARG A 101 -25.55 -0.35 -3.28
C ARG A 101 -24.96 -1.30 -2.23
N ALA A 102 -24.33 -2.38 -2.70
CA ALA A 102 -23.53 -3.26 -1.86
C ALA A 102 -22.17 -2.62 -1.54
N VAL A 103 -21.43 -3.20 -0.60
CA VAL A 103 -20.07 -2.72 -0.27
C VAL A 103 -19.05 -3.71 -0.82
N ILE A 104 -18.01 -3.18 -1.48
CA ILE A 104 -16.78 -3.93 -1.77
C ILE A 104 -15.62 -3.32 -1.00
N THR A 105 -14.70 -4.17 -0.54
CA THR A 105 -13.46 -3.74 0.10
C THR A 105 -12.27 -4.18 -0.73
N VAL A 106 -11.42 -3.21 -1.07
CA VAL A 106 -10.21 -3.43 -1.85
C VAL A 106 -9.04 -3.67 -0.91
N SER A 107 -8.25 -4.71 -1.19
CA SER A 107 -7.01 -4.99 -0.48
C SER A 107 -6.02 -5.73 -1.39
N GLY A 108 -4.76 -5.86 -0.99
CA GLY A 108 -3.74 -6.61 -1.75
C GLY A 108 -3.06 -5.83 -2.88
N ILE A 109 -3.28 -4.52 -2.99
CA ILE A 109 -2.46 -3.65 -3.83
C ILE A 109 -1.07 -3.57 -3.20
N THR A 110 -0.03 -3.78 -4.02
CA THR A 110 1.36 -3.79 -3.56
C THR A 110 2.17 -2.70 -4.26
N ALA A 111 3.24 -2.26 -3.62
CA ALA A 111 4.23 -1.37 -4.21
C ALA A 111 5.59 -2.06 -4.27
N ALA A 112 6.34 -1.83 -5.34
CA ALA A 112 7.68 -2.39 -5.50
C ALA A 112 8.73 -1.55 -4.76
N ASN A 113 9.74 -2.22 -4.22
CA ASN A 113 10.95 -1.57 -3.73
C ASN A 113 11.66 -0.85 -4.88
N LYS A 114 12.36 0.25 -4.57
CA LYS A 114 13.19 0.97 -5.55
C LYS A 114 14.55 1.37 -4.96
N THR A 115 15.49 1.67 -5.86
CA THR A 115 16.69 2.42 -5.50
C THR A 115 16.38 3.91 -5.43
N PHE A 116 17.16 4.64 -4.65
CA PHE A 116 17.04 6.09 -4.55
C PHE A 116 17.30 6.76 -5.91
N ASP A 117 16.32 7.50 -6.40
CA ASP A 117 16.36 8.27 -7.64
C ASP A 117 15.96 9.74 -7.45
N GLY A 118 15.84 10.18 -6.20
CA GLY A 118 15.39 11.54 -5.85
C GLY A 118 13.90 11.83 -6.07
N THR A 119 13.10 10.85 -6.50
CA THR A 119 11.67 11.03 -6.79
C THR A 119 10.76 10.25 -5.82
N THR A 120 9.51 10.68 -5.71
CA THR A 120 8.46 9.98 -4.93
C THR A 120 7.66 8.98 -5.77
N ALA A 121 7.95 8.81 -7.06
CA ALA A 121 7.20 7.89 -7.91
C ALA A 121 7.36 6.44 -7.43
N ALA A 122 6.23 5.72 -7.29
CA ALA A 122 6.20 4.30 -6.94
C ALA A 122 5.65 3.45 -8.09
N SER A 123 6.19 2.24 -8.24
CA SER A 123 5.62 1.22 -9.12
C SER A 123 4.61 0.40 -8.32
N VAL A 124 3.34 0.47 -8.71
CA VAL A 124 2.22 -0.20 -8.02
C VAL A 124 1.76 -1.40 -8.85
N SER A 125 1.40 -2.49 -8.18
CA SER A 125 0.81 -3.69 -8.79
C SER A 125 -0.55 -4.00 -8.17
N THR A 126 -1.54 -4.20 -9.03
CA THR A 126 -2.90 -4.65 -8.68
C THR A 126 -3.10 -6.15 -8.93
N ALA A 127 -2.07 -6.88 -9.37
CA ALA A 127 -2.20 -8.29 -9.74
C ALA A 127 -2.65 -9.18 -8.56
N GLY A 128 -2.29 -8.81 -7.33
CA GLY A 128 -2.73 -9.48 -6.10
C GLY A 128 -3.92 -8.82 -5.42
N ALA A 129 -4.54 -7.83 -6.05
CA ALA A 129 -5.64 -7.10 -5.42
C ALA A 129 -6.91 -7.96 -5.39
N THR A 130 -7.64 -7.86 -4.28
CA THR A 130 -8.91 -8.55 -4.06
C THR A 130 -10.02 -7.52 -3.88
N LEU A 131 -11.21 -7.87 -4.36
CA LEU A 131 -12.44 -7.08 -4.22
C LEU A 131 -13.42 -7.89 -3.37
N ALA A 132 -13.19 -7.91 -2.05
CA ALA A 132 -14.05 -8.66 -1.13
C ALA A 132 -15.46 -8.06 -1.12
N GLY A 133 -16.49 -8.91 -1.20
CA GLY A 133 -17.89 -8.46 -1.32
C GLY A 133 -18.40 -8.32 -2.76
N ARG A 134 -17.55 -8.55 -3.78
CA ARG A 134 -17.98 -8.64 -5.19
C ARG A 134 -18.86 -9.87 -5.38
N PHE A 135 -19.96 -9.72 -6.11
CA PHE A 135 -20.86 -10.81 -6.45
C PHE A 135 -20.42 -11.46 -7.76
N GLY A 136 -20.19 -12.78 -7.73
CA GLY A 136 -19.93 -13.60 -8.91
C GLY A 136 -18.87 -13.02 -9.85
N THR A 137 -19.28 -12.76 -11.09
CA THR A 137 -18.40 -12.25 -12.17
C THR A 137 -18.65 -10.78 -12.48
N ASP A 138 -19.38 -10.05 -11.63
CA ASP A 138 -19.75 -8.64 -11.85
C ASP A 138 -18.58 -7.81 -12.39
N ASP A 139 -18.79 -7.08 -13.47
CA ASP A 139 -17.75 -6.36 -14.20
C ASP A 139 -17.31 -5.11 -13.43
N ILE A 140 -16.17 -5.23 -12.77
CA ILE A 140 -15.51 -4.16 -12.03
C ILE A 140 -14.05 -4.11 -12.45
N THR A 141 -13.65 -2.96 -13.00
CA THR A 141 -12.26 -2.67 -13.36
C THR A 141 -11.62 -1.77 -12.33
N MET A 142 -10.32 -1.94 -12.07
CA MET A 142 -9.55 -1.09 -11.16
C MET A 142 -8.21 -0.72 -11.78
N VAL A 143 -7.87 0.57 -11.74
CA VAL A 143 -6.54 1.08 -12.03
C VAL A 143 -6.02 1.79 -10.80
N SER A 144 -4.77 1.53 -10.41
CA SER A 144 -4.15 2.14 -9.25
C SER A 144 -2.77 2.71 -9.59
N SER A 145 -2.46 3.85 -8.98
CA SER A 145 -1.16 4.50 -9.01
C SER A 145 -0.72 4.81 -7.58
N GLY A 146 0.55 5.15 -7.37
CA GLY A 146 1.01 5.50 -6.04
C GLY A 146 2.27 6.36 -5.98
N GLN A 147 2.46 7.02 -4.85
CA GLN A 147 3.62 7.84 -4.55
C GLN A 147 4.12 7.58 -3.12
N PHE A 148 5.44 7.47 -2.95
CA PHE A 148 6.06 7.48 -1.63
C PHE A 148 5.82 8.83 -0.94
N SER A 149 5.57 8.82 0.36
CA SER A 149 5.41 10.07 1.14
C SER A 149 6.68 10.91 1.19
N SER A 150 7.85 10.33 0.93
CA SER A 150 9.10 11.07 0.72
C SER A 150 10.10 10.27 -0.12
N ALA A 151 10.99 10.98 -0.83
CA ALA A 151 12.02 10.35 -1.67
C ALA A 151 13.20 9.79 -0.87
N ALA A 152 13.35 10.14 0.42
CA ALA A 152 14.49 9.73 1.24
C ALA A 152 14.59 8.19 1.37
N PRO A 153 15.80 7.61 1.33
CA PRO A 153 15.99 6.19 1.62
C PRO A 153 15.36 5.73 2.95
N GLY A 154 14.90 4.48 3.00
CA GLY A 154 14.30 3.89 4.18
C GLY A 154 13.54 2.59 3.89
N LEU A 155 13.34 1.79 4.93
CA LEU A 155 12.54 0.57 4.89
C LEU A 155 11.08 0.86 5.24
N GLY A 156 10.15 0.06 4.70
CA GLY A 156 8.73 0.09 5.05
C GLY A 156 8.07 1.44 4.81
N LYS A 157 8.53 2.21 3.81
CA LYS A 157 7.98 3.53 3.54
C LYS A 157 6.57 3.42 3.00
N THR A 158 5.70 4.31 3.46
CA THR A 158 4.34 4.46 2.95
C THR A 158 4.34 4.90 1.50
N VAL A 159 3.54 4.20 0.70
CA VAL A 159 3.12 4.58 -0.64
C VAL A 159 1.63 4.93 -0.56
N ASN A 160 1.28 6.20 -0.77
CA ASN A 160 -0.11 6.64 -0.85
C ASN A 160 -0.66 6.22 -2.21
N LEU A 161 -1.76 5.48 -2.20
CA LEU A 161 -2.41 4.95 -3.39
C LEU A 161 -3.49 5.93 -3.89
N SER A 162 -3.66 5.98 -5.19
CA SER A 162 -4.77 6.67 -5.85
C SER A 162 -5.35 5.72 -6.87
N SER A 163 -6.56 5.25 -6.58
CA SER A 163 -7.25 4.21 -7.35
C SER A 163 -8.47 4.79 -8.04
N THR A 164 -8.81 4.21 -9.20
CA THR A 164 -10.02 4.53 -9.95
C THR A 164 -10.73 3.23 -10.29
N PHE A 165 -12.06 3.25 -10.18
CA PHE A 165 -12.92 2.09 -10.39
C PHE A 165 -13.88 2.34 -11.54
N GLY A 166 -14.15 1.30 -12.31
CA GLY A 166 -15.01 1.32 -13.49
C GLY A 166 -15.64 -0.05 -13.74
N GLY A 167 -16.13 -0.28 -14.95
CA GLY A 167 -16.86 -1.50 -15.33
C GLY A 167 -18.37 -1.29 -15.27
N ALA A 168 -19.12 -2.18 -15.93
CA ALA A 168 -20.58 -2.05 -16.04
C ALA A 168 -21.28 -2.11 -14.68
N ASP A 169 -20.74 -2.85 -13.72
CA ASP A 169 -21.39 -3.11 -12.43
C ASP A 169 -20.91 -2.20 -11.30
N ILE A 170 -19.94 -1.29 -11.51
CA ILE A 170 -19.41 -0.44 -10.43
C ILE A 170 -20.47 0.46 -9.79
N GLY A 171 -21.50 0.85 -10.55
CA GLY A 171 -22.64 1.62 -10.05
C GLY A 171 -23.45 0.90 -8.98
N ASN A 172 -23.29 -0.42 -8.85
CA ASN A 172 -23.99 -1.25 -7.87
C ASN A 172 -23.27 -1.31 -6.51
N TYR A 173 -22.09 -0.67 -6.41
CA TYR A 173 -21.22 -0.78 -5.24
C TYR A 173 -20.80 0.56 -4.64
N VAL A 174 -20.56 0.53 -3.33
CA VAL A 174 -19.74 1.49 -2.59
C VAL A 174 -18.38 0.85 -2.37
N VAL A 175 -17.32 1.53 -2.78
CA VAL A 175 -15.96 1.01 -2.68
C VAL A 175 -15.29 1.50 -1.40
N THR A 176 -14.79 0.57 -0.60
CA THR A 176 -13.86 0.85 0.49
C THR A 176 -12.45 0.61 -0.02
N GLU A 177 -11.68 1.67 -0.18
CA GLU A 177 -10.37 1.61 -0.83
C GLU A 177 -9.22 1.22 0.11
N GLN A 178 -8.20 0.56 -0.45
CA GLN A 178 -6.88 0.51 0.17
C GLN A 178 -6.15 1.81 -0.15
N SER A 179 -5.96 2.66 0.87
CA SER A 179 -5.33 3.99 0.69
C SER A 179 -3.81 3.96 0.66
N GLN A 180 -3.18 2.87 1.14
CA GLN A 180 -1.73 2.79 1.30
C GLN A 180 -1.17 1.40 1.00
N ALA A 181 0.06 1.38 0.52
CA ALA A 181 0.93 0.21 0.48
C ALA A 181 2.29 0.56 1.11
N PHE A 182 3.19 -0.43 1.21
CA PHE A 182 4.52 -0.24 1.78
C PHE A 182 5.60 -0.78 0.86
N ALA A 183 6.71 -0.06 0.76
CA ALA A 183 7.90 -0.48 0.00
C ALA A 183 9.16 0.19 0.54
N ASN A 184 10.33 -0.36 0.21
CA ASN A 184 11.63 0.16 0.60
C ASN A 184 12.19 1.08 -0.49
N ILE A 185 12.89 2.13 -0.07
CA ILE A 185 13.82 2.90 -0.91
C ILE A 185 15.23 2.61 -0.42
N THR A 186 16.00 1.84 -1.18
CA THR A 186 17.40 1.56 -0.86
C THR A 186 18.26 2.73 -1.34
N GLY A 187 19.01 3.37 -0.44
CA GLY A 187 20.00 4.37 -0.82
C GLY A 187 21.12 3.73 -1.62
N GLY A 188 21.66 4.44 -2.63
CA GLY A 188 22.95 4.08 -3.20
C GLY A 188 24.04 4.06 -2.10
N PRO A 189 25.23 3.48 -2.35
CA PRO A 189 26.33 3.57 -1.40
C PRO A 189 26.51 5.03 -0.99
N VAL A 190 26.58 5.29 0.31
CA VAL A 190 26.94 6.62 0.83
C VAL A 190 28.17 7.05 0.04
N ALA A 191 28.09 8.17 -0.68
CA ALA A 191 29.29 8.77 -1.23
C ALA A 191 30.21 9.01 -0.04
N VAL A 192 31.26 8.19 0.11
CA VAL A 192 32.41 8.60 0.89
C VAL A 192 32.82 9.91 0.25
N PRO A 193 32.83 11.03 0.97
CA PRO A 193 33.22 12.30 0.39
C PRO A 193 34.58 12.09 -0.29
N ASP A 194 34.63 12.28 -1.61
CA ASP A 194 35.87 12.18 -2.40
C ASP A 194 36.93 13.19 -1.92
N VAL A 195 36.51 14.10 -1.04
CA VAL A 195 37.32 15.09 -0.36
C VAL A 195 37.30 14.78 1.14
N LEU A 196 38.44 14.33 1.67
CA LEU A 196 38.62 14.18 3.11
C LEU A 196 38.32 15.53 3.80
N PRO A 197 37.74 15.53 5.02
CA PRO A 197 37.50 16.76 5.77
C PRO A 197 38.75 17.63 5.83
N GLN A 198 38.59 18.97 5.78
CA GLN A 198 39.73 19.90 5.72
C GLN A 198 40.75 19.65 6.83
N GLN A 199 40.29 19.23 8.01
CA GLN A 199 41.16 18.85 9.13
C GLN A 199 42.06 17.67 8.77
N VAL A 200 41.54 16.64 8.11
CA VAL A 200 42.33 15.48 7.68
C VAL A 200 43.25 15.86 6.51
N GLN A 201 42.81 16.71 5.58
CA GLN A 201 43.70 17.24 4.53
C GLN A 201 44.85 18.08 5.11
N ASN A 202 44.57 18.90 6.12
CA ASN A 202 45.57 19.68 6.82
C ASN A 202 46.55 18.76 7.56
N THR A 203 46.07 17.70 8.22
CA THR A 203 46.93 16.70 8.87
C THR A 203 47.80 15.97 7.84
N VAL A 204 47.24 15.54 6.70
CA VAL A 204 48.00 14.89 5.61
C VAL A 204 49.07 15.83 5.07
N THR A 205 48.72 17.09 4.82
CA THR A 205 49.66 18.13 4.33
C THR A 205 50.77 18.38 5.34
N GLN A 206 50.43 18.52 6.62
CA GLN A 206 51.39 18.79 7.69
C GLN A 206 52.36 17.62 7.90
N VAL A 207 51.87 16.38 7.81
CA VAL A 207 52.71 15.17 7.83
C VAL A 207 53.60 15.10 6.59
N GLN A 208 53.09 15.38 5.39
CA GLN A 208 53.92 15.44 4.17
C GLN A 208 55.04 16.48 4.26
N THR A 209 54.73 17.69 4.75
CA THR A 209 55.74 18.75 4.92
C THR A 209 56.72 18.46 6.05
N SER A 210 56.31 17.65 7.04
CA SER A 210 57.18 17.20 8.14
C SER A 210 58.14 16.10 7.71
N LEU A 211 57.78 15.31 6.70
CA LEU A 211 58.58 14.17 6.21
C LEU A 211 59.49 14.57 5.03
N LEU A 212 59.23 15.70 4.37
CA LEU A 212 60.09 16.26 3.33
C LEU A 212 60.80 17.53 3.84
N PRO A 213 62.11 17.48 4.16
CA PRO A 213 62.85 18.71 4.41
C PRO A 213 62.96 19.56 3.12
N PRO A 214 63.13 20.90 3.22
CA PRO A 214 63.14 21.84 2.08
C PRO A 214 64.35 21.71 1.13
N GLN A 215 65.02 20.55 1.07
CA GLN A 215 66.22 20.31 0.26
C GLN A 215 66.00 19.32 -0.91
N ALA A 216 64.79 18.83 -1.17
CA ALA A 216 64.54 17.87 -2.26
C ALA A 216 64.21 18.50 -3.63
N SER A 217 64.68 19.71 -3.93
CA SER A 217 64.44 20.38 -5.22
C SER A 217 65.39 19.96 -6.36
N ALA A 218 66.38 19.08 -6.13
CA ALA A 218 67.43 18.81 -7.11
C ALA A 218 67.53 17.37 -7.65
N GLN A 219 66.74 16.40 -7.19
CA GLN A 219 66.80 15.03 -7.76
C GLN A 219 65.48 14.26 -7.51
N PRO A 220 64.72 13.87 -8.55
CA PRO A 220 63.50 13.11 -8.36
C PRO A 220 63.86 11.67 -7.96
N GLN A 221 63.77 11.37 -6.67
CA GLN A 221 63.77 9.98 -6.18
C GLN A 221 62.31 9.49 -6.18
N VAL A 222 62.02 8.49 -7.01
CA VAL A 222 60.69 7.86 -7.07
C VAL A 222 60.43 7.16 -5.74
N LEU A 223 59.54 7.73 -4.92
CA LEU A 223 59.02 7.09 -3.71
C LEU A 223 57.88 6.13 -4.13
N SER A 224 58.13 4.82 -4.11
CA SER A 224 57.04 3.85 -4.19
C SER A 224 56.46 3.60 -2.81
N LEU A 225 55.22 4.06 -2.57
CA LEU A 225 54.47 3.75 -1.36
C LEU A 225 53.72 2.44 -1.56
N SER A 226 54.11 1.38 -0.86
CA SER A 226 53.30 0.16 -0.72
C SER A 226 52.70 0.13 0.68
N SER A 227 51.45 0.56 0.83
CA SER A 227 50.72 0.49 2.09
C SER A 227 49.51 -0.44 1.96
N THR A 228 49.56 -1.57 2.68
CA THR A 228 48.36 -2.37 2.99
C THR A 228 47.87 -1.92 4.38
N LEU A 229 46.63 -1.43 4.46
CA LEU A 229 46.01 -1.05 5.73
C LEU A 229 45.34 -2.29 6.35
N VAL A 230 45.77 -2.70 7.55
CA VAL A 230 45.09 -3.75 8.33
C VAL A 230 44.48 -3.10 9.57
N VAL A 231 43.16 -3.26 9.74
CA VAL A 231 42.42 -2.80 10.93
C VAL A 231 42.15 -3.99 11.84
N GLN A 232 42.56 -3.92 13.11
CA GLN A 232 42.30 -4.98 14.08
C GLN A 232 41.66 -4.39 15.34
N GLN A 233 40.43 -4.84 15.66
CA GLN A 233 39.66 -4.39 16.81
C GLN A 233 40.09 -5.18 18.06
N LEU A 234 40.47 -4.48 19.14
CA LEU A 234 40.70 -5.07 20.45
C LEU A 234 39.44 -4.92 21.31
N ALA A 235 39.06 -5.98 22.02
CA ALA A 235 37.86 -6.01 22.86
C ALA A 235 38.03 -5.16 24.13
N ASP A 236 36.92 -4.55 24.54
CA ASP A 236 36.76 -3.65 25.68
C ASP A 236 37.02 -4.37 27.02
N ASN A 237 37.83 -3.77 27.90
CA ASN A 237 37.91 -4.20 29.29
C ASN A 237 38.10 -2.97 30.19
N GLY A 238 37.00 -2.54 30.79
CA GLY A 238 36.85 -1.26 31.46
C GLY A 238 37.70 -1.07 32.72
N SER A 239 37.88 0.20 33.09
CA SER A 239 37.86 0.65 34.49
C SER A 239 37.84 2.19 34.55
N THR A 240 37.07 2.69 35.50
CA THR A 240 36.76 4.08 35.83
C THR A 240 37.97 4.87 36.34
N GLY A 241 38.07 6.16 36.03
CA GLY A 241 38.90 7.07 36.83
C GLY A 241 39.44 8.29 36.09
N ASN A 242 38.75 9.40 36.23
CA ASN A 242 39.21 10.76 35.94
C ASN A 242 40.32 11.18 36.91
N THR A 243 41.49 11.59 36.42
CA THR A 243 42.26 12.76 36.91
C THR A 243 43.18 13.27 35.81
N GLY A 244 43.02 14.55 35.44
CA GLY A 244 44.00 15.25 34.64
C GLY A 244 45.29 15.48 35.42
N SER A 245 46.41 15.41 34.74
CA SER A 245 47.51 16.36 34.91
C SER A 245 48.50 16.20 33.76
N THR A 246 48.83 17.34 33.18
CA THR A 246 50.03 17.57 32.40
C THR A 246 51.27 17.12 33.18
N SER A 247 52.13 16.32 32.54
CA SER A 247 53.56 16.32 32.82
C SER A 247 54.32 15.94 31.56
N ASN A 248 55.06 16.91 31.02
CA ASN A 248 56.23 16.63 30.20
C ASN A 248 57.19 15.76 31.01
N GLY A 249 57.71 14.71 30.39
CA GLY A 249 58.70 13.82 30.99
C GLY A 249 59.02 12.68 30.04
N ASP A 250 60.09 12.89 29.29
CA ASP A 250 61.00 11.91 28.68
C ASP A 250 60.84 10.44 29.10
N ASP A 251 60.63 9.57 28.09
CA ASP A 251 61.11 8.18 27.95
C ASP A 251 60.23 7.48 26.90
N ALA A 252 60.69 6.65 25.97
CA ALA A 252 62.01 6.31 25.50
C ALA A 252 61.84 5.77 24.06
N ASN A 253 62.88 5.98 23.28
CA ASN A 253 63.08 5.60 21.91
C ASN A 253 63.25 4.07 21.82
N GLU A 254 62.24 3.31 21.39
CA GLU A 254 62.46 1.90 21.02
C GLU A 254 63.16 1.86 19.66
N GLN A 255 64.49 1.71 19.71
CA GLN A 255 65.35 1.50 18.56
C GLN A 255 65.15 0.08 17.99
N ASP A 256 64.81 -0.01 16.71
CA ASP A 256 65.18 -1.18 15.91
C ASP A 256 66.71 -1.25 15.81
N SER A 257 67.24 -2.47 15.73
CA SER A 257 68.64 -2.91 15.53
C SER A 257 69.45 -2.22 14.41
N SER A 258 68.87 -1.22 13.74
CA SER A 258 69.48 -0.35 12.74
C SER A 258 69.69 1.10 13.21
N GLY A 259 69.33 1.44 14.46
CA GLY A 259 69.73 2.69 15.13
C GLY A 259 68.97 3.96 14.73
N LEU A 260 67.79 3.85 14.11
CA LEU A 260 66.98 5.01 13.69
C LEU A 260 65.71 5.18 14.56
N PRO A 261 65.29 6.42 14.86
CA PRO A 261 64.14 6.67 15.73
C PRO A 261 62.80 6.31 15.06
N LEU A 262 61.94 5.58 15.78
CA LEU A 262 60.54 5.33 15.39
C LEU A 262 59.64 6.45 15.95
N ILE A 263 58.85 7.08 15.09
CA ILE A 263 57.79 8.02 15.51
C ILE A 263 56.47 7.25 15.62
N ASN A 264 56.02 6.99 16.84
CA ASN A 264 54.67 6.50 17.12
C ASN A 264 53.76 7.66 17.54
N THR A 265 52.66 7.87 16.84
CA THR A 265 51.61 8.82 17.26
C THR A 265 50.37 8.03 17.70
N VAL A 266 50.03 8.12 18.99
CA VAL A 266 48.79 7.57 19.53
C VAL A 266 47.83 8.74 19.79
N THR A 267 46.75 8.83 19.01
CA THR A 267 45.65 9.76 19.29
C THR A 267 44.49 9.00 19.92
N ALA A 268 44.23 9.28 21.20
CA ALA A 268 43.05 8.81 21.90
C ALA A 268 41.89 9.80 21.66
N PHE A 269 40.77 9.31 21.13
CA PHE A 269 39.51 10.03 21.16
C PHE A 269 38.72 9.51 22.37
N GLY A 270 38.22 10.42 23.21
CA GLY A 270 37.62 10.10 24.50
C GLY A 270 36.52 9.03 24.46
N PRO A 271 36.19 8.41 25.62
CA PRO A 271 35.30 7.25 25.68
C PRO A 271 33.83 7.57 25.30
N PRO A 272 33.06 6.61 24.74
CA PRO A 272 33.41 5.22 24.44
C PRO A 272 33.32 4.91 22.93
N VAL A 273 34.44 4.92 22.20
CA VAL A 273 34.55 4.28 20.86
C VAL A 273 36.01 3.82 20.63
N PRO A 274 36.27 2.80 19.77
CA PRO A 274 37.51 2.02 19.76
C PRO A 274 38.73 2.85 19.37
N THR A 275 39.89 2.53 19.96
CA THR A 275 41.16 3.18 19.64
C THR A 275 41.75 2.60 18.35
N LEU A 276 41.99 3.48 17.38
CA LEU A 276 42.74 3.18 16.15
C LEU A 276 44.24 3.18 16.48
N LYS A 277 44.90 2.02 16.40
CA LYS A 277 46.36 1.93 16.43
C LYS A 277 46.87 1.85 14.99
N ILE A 278 47.62 2.86 14.57
CA ILE A 278 48.39 2.84 13.32
C ILE A 278 49.80 2.36 13.68
N GLN A 279 50.14 1.11 13.36
CA GLN A 279 51.53 0.67 13.35
C GLN A 279 52.14 1.07 12.01
N ASN A 280 52.93 2.13 12.01
CA ASN A 280 53.64 2.55 10.81
C ASN A 280 54.85 1.61 10.63
N GLY A 281 54.87 0.82 9.56
CA GLY A 281 55.95 -0.14 9.26
C GLY A 281 57.29 0.48 8.84
N GLY A 282 57.66 1.64 9.39
CA GLY A 282 58.95 2.32 9.22
C GLY A 282 59.20 2.88 7.80
N MET A 283 59.65 4.13 7.71
CA MET A 283 60.17 4.71 6.47
C MET A 283 61.69 4.50 6.43
N ARG A 284 62.21 3.78 5.41
CA ARG A 284 63.66 3.58 5.24
C ARG A 284 64.24 4.62 4.29
N LEU A 285 65.10 5.50 4.82
CA LEU A 285 65.89 6.46 4.05
C LEU A 285 67.22 5.83 3.60
N PRO A 286 67.69 6.03 2.35
CA PRO A 286 68.99 5.52 1.90
C PRO A 286 70.16 6.35 2.48
N LEU A 287 71.28 5.68 2.72
CA LEU A 287 72.50 6.24 3.31
C LEU A 287 73.20 7.17 2.30
N VAL A 288 73.48 8.43 2.68
CA VAL A 288 74.26 9.36 1.86
C VAL A 288 75.75 9.13 2.13
N ALA A 289 76.49 8.63 1.14
CA ALA A 289 77.94 8.52 1.20
C ALA A 289 78.59 9.90 0.99
N THR A 290 79.28 10.43 1.99
CA THR A 290 80.17 11.58 1.82
C THR A 290 81.54 11.09 1.35
N SER A 291 81.88 11.38 0.09
CA SER A 291 83.24 11.20 -0.42
C SER A 291 84.15 12.30 0.13
N SER A 292 85.21 11.90 0.82
CA SER A 292 86.30 12.76 1.31
C SER A 292 87.09 13.39 0.16
N LYS A 293 87.65 14.60 0.37
CA LYS A 293 88.96 14.96 -0.18
C LYS A 293 89.63 16.08 0.62
N GLU A 294 90.83 15.70 1.09
CA GLU A 294 92.02 16.43 1.60
C GLU A 294 91.88 17.39 2.78
#